data_AF-A0A0B2VK99-F1
#
_entry.id   AF-A0A0B2VK99-F1
#
_cell.length_a   1.000
_cell.length_b   1.000
_cell.length_c   1.000
_cell.angle_alpha   90.00
_cell.angle_beta   90.00
_cell.angle_gamma   90.00
#
_symmetry.space_group_name_H-M   'P 1'
#
loop_
_entity.id
_entity.type
_entity.pdbx_description
1 polymer ?
#
loop_
_entity_poly.entity_id
_entity_poly.type
_entity_poly.pdbx_seq_one_letter_code
_entity_poly.pdbx_strand_id
1 'polypeptide(L)'
;MHVVHLTLLFTSLLLGYFETAEACMGVGGCGGGCGRCCARARGSKTLSVSRTFNGSKQFGERNLNLSPDEEFLECCKDARLPPTCFNKCSYSNYNEIALRNMFFGMDACPIQAANDIHFCATRSVDHRQCCARNGVTTTIAGNKCLIFCAPPSQNETRLDFSFMPCYERFESMKSCFWKSAVEHSQYQQLQPIETNRF
;
A
#
# COMPACT_ATOMS: atom_id res chain seq x y z
N MET A 1 -52.72 -0.81 18.94
CA MET A 1 -53.14 -1.44 17.67
C MET A 1 -52.69 -0.70 16.40
N HIS A 2 -51.86 0.37 16.49
CA HIS A 2 -51.39 1.13 15.32
C HIS A 2 -50.02 0.71 14.76
N VAL A 3 -49.27 -0.18 15.44
CA VAL A 3 -47.90 -0.56 15.04
C VAL A 3 -47.87 -1.77 14.10
N VAL A 4 -48.95 -2.54 14.03
CA VAL A 4 -49.03 -3.80 13.26
C VAL A 4 -49.31 -3.58 11.76
N HIS A 5 -49.79 -2.40 11.38
CA HIS A 5 -50.13 -2.07 9.99
C HIS A 5 -48.93 -1.56 9.18
N LEU A 6 -47.89 -1.05 9.85
CA LEU A 6 -46.73 -0.43 9.19
C LEU A 6 -45.66 -1.47 8.79
N THR A 7 -45.61 -2.61 9.49
CA THR A 7 -44.68 -3.70 9.19
C THR A 7 -45.12 -4.58 8.01
N LEU A 8 -46.41 -4.60 7.67
CA LEU A 8 -46.94 -5.39 6.53
C LEU A 8 -46.74 -4.73 5.16
N LEU A 9 -46.52 -3.41 5.12
CA LEU A 9 -46.22 -2.69 3.88
C LEU A 9 -44.74 -2.74 3.49
N PHE A 10 -43.84 -3.03 4.44
CA PHE A 10 -42.40 -3.12 4.16
C PHE A 10 -41.95 -4.51 3.68
N THR A 11 -42.71 -5.57 3.95
CA THR A 11 -42.38 -6.94 3.53
C THR A 11 -42.84 -7.29 2.12
N SER A 12 -43.63 -6.44 1.47
CA SER A 12 -44.14 -6.63 0.10
C SER A 12 -43.23 -6.07 -1.00
N LEU A 13 -42.10 -5.41 -0.64
CA LEU A 13 -41.13 -4.86 -1.60
C LEU A 13 -39.87 -5.74 -1.80
N LEU A 14 -39.82 -6.93 -1.20
CA LEU A 14 -38.68 -7.88 -1.31
C LEU A 14 -38.93 -9.07 -2.26
N LEU A 15 -39.95 -9.05 -3.12
CA LEU A 15 -40.25 -10.16 -4.03
C LEU A 15 -40.48 -9.68 -5.46
N GLY A 16 -39.43 -9.20 -6.12
CA GLY A 16 -39.57 -8.81 -7.52
C GLY A 16 -38.30 -8.40 -8.24
N TYR A 17 -37.23 -9.20 -8.19
CA TYR A 17 -36.20 -9.24 -9.26
C TYR A 17 -35.52 -10.61 -9.22
N PHE A 18 -36.26 -11.63 -9.66
CA PHE A 18 -35.70 -12.87 -10.19
C PHE A 18 -35.59 -12.65 -11.69
N GLU A 19 -34.39 -12.40 -12.21
CA GLU A 19 -34.17 -12.42 -13.66
C GLU A 19 -33.09 -13.46 -13.99
N THR A 20 -33.42 -14.20 -15.04
CA THR A 20 -32.99 -15.54 -15.36
C THR A 20 -31.70 -15.60 -16.17
N ALA A 21 -31.11 -16.79 -16.15
CA ALA A 21 -29.88 -17.22 -16.79
C ALA A 21 -29.74 -16.88 -18.29
N GLU A 22 -28.49 -16.67 -18.71
CA GLU A 22 -27.98 -17.13 -20.00
C GLU A 22 -26.60 -17.78 -19.81
N ALA A 23 -26.58 -19.11 -19.87
CA ALA A 23 -25.36 -19.88 -20.05
C ALA A 23 -25.04 -19.91 -21.55
N CYS A 24 -23.84 -19.49 -21.93
CA CYS A 24 -23.34 -19.65 -23.30
C CYS A 24 -23.04 -21.13 -23.60
N MET A 25 -24.06 -21.89 -23.99
CA MET A 25 -23.91 -23.21 -24.61
C MET A 25 -23.66 -23.04 -26.11
N GLY A 26 -22.38 -22.85 -26.47
CA GLY A 26 -21.93 -22.88 -27.86
C GLY A 26 -21.86 -24.32 -28.38
N VAL A 27 -23.00 -24.87 -28.83
CA VAL A 27 -23.08 -26.14 -29.55
C VAL A 27 -22.81 -25.86 -31.04
N GLY A 28 -21.54 -25.76 -31.40
CA GLY A 28 -21.08 -25.65 -32.78
C GLY A 28 -20.60 -27.00 -33.30
N GLY A 29 -21.48 -27.75 -33.96
CA GLY A 29 -21.09 -28.95 -34.71
C GLY A 29 -20.26 -28.56 -35.94
N CYS A 30 -19.21 -29.33 -36.23
CA CYS A 30 -18.55 -29.31 -37.54
C CYS A 30 -18.66 -30.70 -38.15
N GLY A 31 -19.51 -30.80 -39.18
CA GLY A 31 -19.78 -32.01 -39.94
C GLY A 31 -18.57 -32.52 -40.70
N GLY A 32 -18.62 -33.82 -41.03
CA GLY A 32 -17.54 -34.56 -41.65
C GLY A 32 -17.12 -34.06 -43.03
N GLY A 33 -15.85 -34.30 -43.35
CA GLY A 33 -15.29 -34.07 -44.67
C GLY A 33 -13.79 -34.34 -44.68
N CYS A 34 -13.40 -35.40 -45.37
CA CYS A 34 -12.05 -35.93 -45.49
C CYS A 34 -11.03 -34.93 -46.06
N GLY A 35 -9.78 -34.98 -45.56
CA GLY A 35 -8.62 -34.52 -46.33
C GLY A 35 -7.49 -33.88 -45.52
N ARG A 36 -6.40 -34.63 -45.35
CA ARG A 36 -5.02 -34.15 -45.17
C ARG A 36 -4.76 -33.24 -43.96
N CYS A 37 -4.32 -33.87 -42.88
CA CYS A 37 -3.50 -33.25 -41.85
C CYS A 37 -2.27 -32.57 -42.50
N CYS A 38 -2.03 -31.31 -42.12
CA CYS A 38 -0.84 -30.46 -42.31
C CYS A 38 -1.14 -29.13 -43.04
N ALA A 39 -1.36 -28.05 -42.27
CA ALA A 39 -1.03 -26.69 -42.69
C ALA A 39 -0.55 -25.86 -41.49
N ARG A 40 0.78 -25.74 -41.43
CA ARG A 40 1.65 -24.72 -40.79
C ARG A 40 0.97 -23.65 -39.91
N ALA A 41 1.25 -23.72 -38.61
CA ALA A 41 1.19 -22.54 -37.74
C ALA A 41 2.10 -21.44 -38.31
N ARG A 42 1.52 -20.26 -38.57
CA ARG A 42 2.29 -19.05 -38.88
C ARG A 42 2.84 -18.51 -37.57
N GLY A 43 4.15 -18.66 -37.37
CA GLY A 43 4.86 -18.02 -36.28
C GLY A 43 4.68 -16.50 -36.35
N SER A 44 4.27 -15.91 -35.24
CA SER A 44 4.25 -14.46 -35.05
C SER A 44 5.69 -13.98 -35.18
N LYS A 45 6.03 -13.28 -36.26
CA LYS A 45 7.22 -12.43 -36.27
C LYS A 45 6.95 -11.32 -35.26
N THR A 46 7.39 -11.47 -34.02
CA THR A 46 7.53 -10.32 -33.13
C THR A 46 8.58 -9.42 -33.76
N LEU A 47 8.12 -8.30 -34.31
CA LEU A 47 8.95 -7.18 -34.75
C LEU A 47 9.89 -6.80 -33.61
N SER A 48 11.20 -7.06 -33.76
CA SER A 48 12.23 -6.45 -32.94
C SER A 48 12.34 -4.99 -33.36
N VAL A 49 11.49 -4.14 -32.78
CA VAL A 49 11.58 -2.70 -32.94
C VAL A 49 12.73 -2.22 -32.04
N SER A 50 13.91 -2.00 -32.61
CA SER A 50 14.97 -1.25 -31.94
C SER A 50 14.55 0.21 -31.92
N ARG A 51 13.89 0.62 -30.83
CA ARG A 51 13.55 2.03 -30.58
C ARG A 51 14.60 2.63 -29.65
N THR A 52 15.56 3.32 -30.23
CA THR A 52 16.22 4.45 -29.57
C THR A 52 15.14 5.52 -29.36
N PHE A 53 14.65 5.67 -28.14
CA PHE A 53 13.71 6.74 -27.80
C PHE A 53 14.26 7.56 -26.62
N ASN A 54 14.71 8.77 -26.97
CA ASN A 54 14.73 9.91 -26.06
C ASN A 54 13.31 10.14 -25.55
N GLY A 55 13.13 10.09 -24.22
CA GLY A 55 11.98 10.61 -23.50
C GLY A 55 10.65 9.86 -23.69
N SER A 56 10.34 8.90 -22.81
CA SER A 56 8.96 8.55 -22.40
C SER A 56 8.99 7.78 -21.09
N LYS A 57 8.05 8.07 -20.18
CA LYS A 57 7.73 7.28 -18.99
C LYS A 57 7.62 5.79 -19.35
N GLN A 58 8.54 4.99 -18.84
CA GLN A 58 8.55 3.54 -18.96
C GLN A 58 8.46 3.00 -17.54
N PHE A 59 7.35 2.33 -17.24
CA PHE A 59 7.16 1.55 -16.03
C PHE A 59 8.19 0.41 -16.10
N GLY A 60 9.38 0.68 -15.55
CA GLY A 60 10.53 -0.21 -15.60
C GLY A 60 10.28 -1.46 -14.76
N GLU A 61 10.87 -2.56 -15.22
CA GLU A 61 11.00 -3.83 -14.53
C GLU A 61 11.42 -3.63 -13.07
N ARG A 62 10.46 -3.65 -12.13
CA ARG A 62 10.74 -3.60 -10.69
C ARG A 62 11.25 -4.96 -10.23
N ASN A 63 12.56 -5.18 -10.30
CA ASN A 63 13.27 -6.16 -9.45
C ASN A 63 14.77 -5.86 -9.45
N LEU A 64 15.13 -4.68 -8.96
CA LEU A 64 16.40 -4.46 -8.30
C LEU A 64 16.07 -4.32 -6.82
N ASN A 65 16.75 -5.09 -5.97
CA ASN A 65 16.58 -5.06 -4.52
C ASN A 65 16.71 -3.63 -3.99
N LEU A 66 15.59 -2.92 -3.88
CA LEU A 66 15.56 -1.56 -3.35
C LEU A 66 15.92 -1.63 -1.87
N SER A 67 16.73 -0.67 -1.43
CA SER A 67 16.97 -0.50 0.00
C SER A 67 15.67 -0.08 0.69
N PRO A 68 15.49 -0.36 1.99
CA PRO A 68 14.30 0.10 2.73
C PRO A 68 14.07 1.61 2.66
N ASP A 69 15.16 2.41 2.61
CA ASP A 69 15.09 3.86 2.42
C ASP A 69 14.61 4.24 1.02
N GLU A 70 15.00 3.48 -0.01
CA GLU A 70 14.58 3.75 -1.38
C GLU A 70 13.11 3.39 -1.59
N GLU A 71 12.64 2.27 -1.01
CA GLU A 71 11.21 1.93 -0.99
C GLU A 71 10.39 3.00 -0.24
N PHE A 72 10.90 3.49 0.89
CA PHE A 72 10.27 4.58 1.64
C PHE A 72 10.18 5.85 0.78
N LEU A 73 11.26 6.23 0.10
CA LEU A 73 11.28 7.38 -0.80
C LEU A 73 10.31 7.21 -1.98
N GLU A 74 10.22 6.03 -2.59
CA GLU A 74 9.25 5.76 -3.66
C GLU A 74 7.81 5.90 -3.16
N CYS A 75 7.48 5.39 -1.97
CA CYS A 75 6.16 5.60 -1.37
C CYS A 75 5.83 7.09 -1.20
N CYS A 76 6.79 7.92 -0.78
CA CYS A 76 6.59 9.36 -0.67
C CYS A 76 6.32 10.05 -2.01
N LYS A 77 6.96 9.59 -3.08
CA LYS A 77 6.70 10.08 -4.45
C LYS A 77 5.30 9.68 -4.91
N ASP A 78 4.89 8.44 -4.63
CA ASP A 78 3.57 7.92 -4.95
C ASP A 78 2.44 8.66 -4.18
N ALA A 79 2.71 9.03 -2.93
CA ALA A 79 1.84 9.89 -2.11
C ALA A 79 1.80 11.35 -2.59
N ARG A 80 2.57 11.73 -3.63
CA ARG A 80 2.63 13.07 -4.23
C ARG A 80 3.06 14.15 -3.24
N LEU A 81 3.97 13.81 -2.33
CA LEU A 81 4.56 14.78 -1.42
C LEU A 81 5.43 15.79 -2.18
N PRO A 82 5.53 17.04 -1.70
CA PRO A 82 6.41 18.03 -2.32
C PRO A 82 7.87 17.61 -2.17
N PRO A 83 8.76 18.01 -3.11
CA PRO A 83 10.17 17.64 -3.05
C PRO A 83 10.90 18.08 -1.76
N THR A 84 10.39 19.13 -1.10
CA THR A 84 10.90 19.59 0.19
C THR A 84 10.74 18.57 1.32
N CYS A 85 9.85 17.59 1.17
CA CYS A 85 9.63 16.50 2.12
C CYS A 85 10.43 15.24 1.81
N PHE A 86 10.99 15.09 0.60
CA PHE A 86 11.73 13.88 0.22
C PHE A 86 12.99 13.65 1.07
N ASN A 87 13.58 14.74 1.59
CA ASN A 87 14.68 14.64 2.55
C ASN A 87 14.28 13.98 3.88
N LYS A 88 12.98 13.85 4.18
CA LYS A 88 12.43 13.14 5.35
C LYS A 88 12.01 11.71 5.03
N CYS A 89 12.01 11.30 3.77
CA CYS A 89 11.59 9.96 3.36
C CYS A 89 12.75 8.95 3.42
N SER A 90 13.41 8.92 4.58
CA SER A 90 14.45 7.95 4.94
C SER A 90 14.39 7.73 6.45
N TYR A 91 14.67 6.52 6.91
CA TYR A 91 14.70 6.18 8.33
C TYR A 91 15.82 6.91 9.08
N SER A 92 16.85 7.41 8.39
CA SER A 92 17.89 8.24 9.01
C SER A 92 17.40 9.66 9.31
N ASN A 93 16.74 10.29 8.34
CA ASN A 93 16.33 11.69 8.41
C ASN A 93 14.95 11.91 9.00
N TYR A 94 14.08 10.89 8.97
CA TYR A 94 12.82 10.90 9.70
C TYR A 94 13.12 10.62 11.17
N ASN A 95 13.38 11.65 11.95
CA ASN A 95 13.74 11.54 13.36
C ASN A 95 12.90 12.50 14.22
N GLU A 96 13.08 12.42 15.54
CA GLU A 96 12.39 13.28 16.50
C GLU A 96 12.52 14.77 16.15
N ILE A 97 13.72 15.22 15.82
CA ILE A 97 14.02 16.63 15.53
C ILE A 97 13.30 17.06 14.26
N ALA A 98 13.33 16.24 13.21
CA ALA A 98 12.62 16.51 11.97
C ALA A 98 11.11 16.65 12.20
N LEU A 99 10.50 15.71 12.93
CA LEU A 99 9.07 15.74 13.22
C LEU A 99 8.68 16.97 14.06
N ARG A 100 9.50 17.30 15.07
CA ARG A 100 9.35 18.50 15.89
C ARG A 100 9.46 19.79 15.08
N ASN A 101 10.41 19.87 14.14
CA ASN A 101 10.59 21.04 13.29
C ASN A 101 9.43 21.21 12.30
N MET A 102 8.94 20.12 11.70
CA MET A 102 7.73 20.15 10.86
C MET A 102 6.52 20.66 11.64
N PHE A 103 6.38 20.18 12.88
CA PHE A 103 5.30 20.56 13.76
C PHE A 103 5.33 22.04 14.16
N PHE A 104 6.50 22.59 14.50
CA PHE A 104 6.67 24.01 14.78
C PHE A 104 6.69 24.90 13.52
N GLY A 105 6.57 24.32 12.32
CA GLY A 105 6.65 25.07 11.06
C GLY A 105 8.04 25.65 10.78
N MET A 106 9.08 25.12 11.42
CA MET A 106 10.49 25.46 11.16
C MET A 106 11.07 24.66 10.00
N ASP A 107 10.43 23.58 9.60
CA ASP A 107 10.81 22.78 8.44
C ASP A 107 10.08 23.24 7.17
N ALA A 108 10.73 23.10 6.01
CA ALA A 108 10.11 23.40 4.72
C ALA A 108 9.04 22.36 4.34
N CYS A 109 9.07 21.18 4.95
CA CYS A 109 8.03 20.17 4.83
C CYS A 109 6.90 20.45 5.84
N PRO A 110 5.65 20.70 5.39
CA PRO A 110 4.56 21.04 6.28
C PRO A 110 4.07 19.83 7.09
N ILE A 111 3.51 20.06 8.29
CA ILE A 111 3.03 18.99 9.18
C ILE A 111 1.93 18.12 8.56
N GLN A 112 1.17 18.64 7.59
CA GLN A 112 0.13 17.90 6.88
C GLN A 112 0.71 16.70 6.11
N ALA A 113 1.93 16.84 5.59
CA ALA A 113 2.63 15.75 4.91
C ALA A 113 3.12 14.65 5.86
N ALA A 114 3.17 14.92 7.18
CA ALA A 114 3.69 13.96 8.14
C ALA A 114 2.88 12.67 8.18
N ASN A 115 1.57 12.72 7.93
CA ASN A 115 0.73 11.52 7.91
C ASN A 115 1.10 10.59 6.76
N ASP A 116 1.31 11.14 5.56
CA ASP A 116 1.73 10.35 4.40
C ASP A 116 3.15 9.81 4.59
N ILE A 117 4.07 10.62 5.11
CA ILE A 117 5.43 10.17 5.45
C ILE A 117 5.37 9.02 6.48
N HIS A 118 4.50 9.14 7.49
CA HIS A 118 4.34 8.13 8.52
C HIS A 118 3.71 6.84 7.99
N PHE A 119 2.70 6.95 7.12
CA PHE A 119 2.12 5.83 6.40
C PHE A 119 3.17 5.07 5.59
N CYS A 120 4.04 5.80 4.89
CA CYS A 120 5.12 5.21 4.13
C CYS A 120 6.21 4.58 5.02
N ALA A 121 6.57 5.21 6.13
CA ALA A 121 7.53 4.67 7.09
C ALA A 121 7.03 3.36 7.73
N THR A 122 5.74 3.29 8.07
CA THR A 122 5.13 2.10 8.68
C THR A 122 4.87 0.96 7.69
N ARG A 123 4.95 1.23 6.38
CA ARG A 123 4.64 0.30 5.29
C ARG A 123 3.26 -0.34 5.42
N SER A 124 2.29 0.41 5.93
CA SER A 124 0.92 -0.05 6.25
C SER A 124 0.84 -1.28 7.20
N VAL A 125 1.89 -1.54 7.98
CA VAL A 125 1.94 -2.62 8.99
C VAL A 125 1.76 -2.05 10.40
N ASP A 126 1.03 -2.79 11.23
CA ASP A 126 0.85 -2.46 12.65
C ASP A 126 2.04 -2.95 13.50
N HIS A 127 2.79 -2.00 14.07
CA HIS A 127 3.96 -2.22 14.92
C HIS A 127 3.70 -2.04 16.41
N ARG A 128 2.42 -1.93 16.85
CA ARG A 128 2.08 -1.66 18.27
C ARG A 128 2.75 -2.63 19.24
N GLN A 129 2.85 -3.91 18.89
CA GLN A 129 3.50 -4.92 19.72
C GLN A 129 5.02 -4.71 19.83
N CYS A 130 5.67 -4.25 18.76
CA CYS A 130 7.09 -3.92 18.81
C CYS A 130 7.31 -2.65 19.64
N CYS A 131 6.51 -1.62 19.43
CA CYS A 131 6.59 -0.37 20.18
C CYS A 131 6.37 -0.54 21.69
N ALA A 132 5.36 -1.32 22.09
CA ALA A 132 5.10 -1.61 23.50
C ALA A 132 6.31 -2.28 24.17
N ARG A 133 6.95 -3.23 23.47
CA ARG A 133 8.18 -3.89 23.95
C ARG A 133 9.38 -2.96 24.02
N ASN A 134 9.45 -1.97 23.14
CA ASN A 134 10.51 -0.95 23.12
C ASN A 134 10.24 0.26 24.03
N GLY A 135 9.24 0.15 24.92
CA GLY A 135 8.99 1.16 25.95
C GLY A 135 8.35 2.46 25.44
N VAL A 136 7.71 2.45 24.26
CA VAL A 136 6.97 3.61 23.74
C VAL A 136 5.84 4.04 24.69
N THR A 137 5.31 3.11 25.48
CA THR A 137 4.26 3.35 26.49
C THR A 137 4.79 3.91 27.81
N THR A 138 6.10 4.14 27.95
CA THR A 138 6.72 4.65 29.20
C THR A 138 6.76 6.17 29.27
N THR A 139 6.28 6.87 28.24
CA THR A 139 6.17 8.34 28.24
C THR A 139 5.04 8.80 29.15
N ILE A 140 4.98 10.11 29.43
CA ILE A 140 3.89 10.72 30.20
C ILE A 140 2.52 10.48 29.53
N ALA A 141 2.49 10.35 28.20
CA ALA A 141 1.27 10.08 27.44
C ALA A 141 0.87 8.59 27.43
N GLY A 142 1.74 7.69 27.93
CA GLY A 142 1.45 6.27 28.10
C GLY A 142 1.06 5.57 26.80
N ASN A 143 -0.03 4.80 26.85
CA ASN A 143 -0.54 4.04 25.71
C ASN A 143 -1.00 4.90 24.52
N LYS A 144 -1.22 6.21 24.70
CA LYS A 144 -1.59 7.10 23.59
C LYS A 144 -0.53 7.11 22.49
N CYS A 145 0.73 6.91 22.83
CA CYS A 145 1.82 6.90 21.87
C CYS A 145 1.81 5.69 20.93
N LEU A 146 1.04 4.64 21.23
CA LEU A 146 0.90 3.49 20.34
C LEU A 146 0.16 3.81 19.04
N ILE A 147 -0.54 4.95 18.96
CA ILE A 147 -1.17 5.40 17.71
C ILE A 147 -0.12 5.65 16.61
N PHE A 148 1.09 6.08 16.97
CA PHE A 148 2.22 6.27 16.05
C PHE A 148 2.88 4.97 15.62
N CYS A 149 2.44 3.83 16.14
CA CYS A 149 3.02 2.54 15.80
C CYS A 149 2.20 1.80 14.75
N ALA A 150 1.05 2.34 14.37
CA ALA A 150 0.22 1.82 13.30
C ALA A 150 0.16 2.85 12.17
N PRO A 151 -0.10 2.41 10.93
CA PRO A 151 -0.38 3.34 9.85
C PRO A 151 -1.56 4.24 10.22
N PRO A 152 -1.50 5.54 9.86
CA PRO A 152 -2.59 6.46 10.13
C PRO A 152 -3.87 5.96 9.46
N SER A 153 -4.97 5.98 10.20
CA SER A 153 -6.29 5.73 9.61
C SER A 153 -6.75 6.98 8.86
N GLN A 154 -7.51 6.81 7.78
CA GLN A 154 -8.00 7.90 6.92
C GLN A 154 -8.72 9.04 7.68
N ASN A 155 -9.25 8.75 8.88
CA ASN A 155 -10.04 9.69 9.68
C ASN A 155 -9.33 10.19 10.94
N GLU A 156 -8.14 9.69 11.26
CA GLU A 156 -7.49 10.00 12.52
C GLU A 156 -6.00 10.17 12.34
N THR A 157 -5.60 11.44 12.15
CA THR A 157 -4.27 11.92 12.53
C THR A 157 -4.28 13.45 12.51
N ARG A 158 -4.89 14.03 13.54
CA ARG A 158 -4.47 15.36 13.98
C ARG A 158 -3.27 15.14 14.88
N LEU A 159 -2.08 15.19 14.28
CA LEU A 159 -0.83 15.33 15.01
C LEU A 159 -0.87 16.68 15.74
N ASP A 160 -1.45 16.68 16.93
CA ASP A 160 -1.57 17.86 17.78
C ASP A 160 -0.51 17.87 18.90
N PHE A 161 -0.45 18.97 19.65
CA PHE A 161 0.50 19.17 20.74
C PHE A 161 0.41 18.10 21.84
N SER A 162 -0.72 17.40 21.99
CA SER A 162 -0.89 16.38 23.03
C SER A 162 0.00 15.16 22.83
N PHE A 163 0.50 14.96 21.61
CA PHE A 163 1.40 13.88 21.23
C PHE A 163 2.88 14.24 21.32
N MET A 164 3.22 15.48 21.67
CA MET A 164 4.61 15.91 21.85
C MET A 164 5.43 14.98 22.78
N PRO A 165 4.89 14.48 23.91
CA PRO A 165 5.61 13.53 24.77
C PRO A 165 5.92 12.19 24.09
N CYS A 166 5.21 11.83 23.02
CA CYS A 166 5.47 10.61 22.27
C CYS A 166 6.72 10.72 21.40
N TYR A 167 7.10 11.94 20.99
CA TYR A 167 8.25 12.15 20.10
C TYR A 167 9.59 11.85 20.79
N GLU A 168 9.66 11.92 22.12
CA GLU A 168 10.83 11.50 22.90
C GLU A 168 11.21 10.02 22.69
N ARG A 169 10.23 9.19 22.28
CA ARG A 169 10.42 7.77 21.98
C ARG A 169 10.35 7.47 20.48
N PHE A 170 10.42 8.49 19.63
CA PHE A 170 10.26 8.33 18.19
C PHE A 170 11.32 7.42 17.58
N GLU A 171 12.58 7.51 18.04
CA GLU A 171 13.64 6.61 17.60
C GLU A 171 13.34 5.13 17.95
N SER A 172 12.70 4.88 19.09
CA SER A 172 12.23 3.54 19.49
C SER A 172 11.06 3.05 18.65
N MET A 173 10.19 3.95 18.16
CA MET A 173 9.12 3.59 17.22
C MET A 173 9.71 3.26 15.85
N LYS A 174 10.58 4.14 15.35
CA LYS A 174 11.20 4.02 14.04
C LYS A 174 12.06 2.78 13.89
N SER A 175 12.76 2.35 14.95
CA SER A 175 13.53 1.12 14.92
C SER A 175 12.67 -0.11 14.62
N CYS A 176 11.41 -0.14 15.08
CA CYS A 176 10.45 -1.19 14.74
C CYS A 176 10.09 -1.17 13.25
N PHE A 177 9.88 0.02 12.69
CA PHE A 177 9.53 0.18 11.28
C PHE A 177 10.68 -0.29 10.39
N TRP A 178 11.91 0.16 10.69
CA TRP A 178 13.12 -0.25 9.98
C TRP A 178 13.33 -1.75 10.03
N LYS A 179 13.20 -2.36 11.22
CA LYS A 179 13.37 -3.81 11.39
C LYS A 179 12.39 -4.58 10.50
N SER A 180 11.11 -4.21 10.53
CA SER A 180 10.11 -4.81 9.65
C SER A 180 10.45 -4.60 8.18
N ALA A 181 10.89 -3.40 7.80
CA ALA A 181 11.22 -3.11 6.42
C ALA A 181 12.39 -3.97 5.89
N VAL A 182 13.44 -4.15 6.69
CA VAL A 182 14.56 -5.04 6.37
C VAL A 182 14.11 -6.50 6.27
N GLU A 183 13.31 -6.98 7.23
CA GLU A 183 12.79 -8.35 7.22
C GLU A 183 11.96 -8.65 5.96
N HIS A 184 11.11 -7.71 5.54
CA HIS A 184 10.33 -7.85 4.30
C HIS A 184 11.21 -7.84 3.05
N SER A 185 12.23 -6.97 2.97
CA SER A 185 13.16 -6.95 1.83
C SER A 185 13.97 -8.26 1.73
N GLN A 186 14.32 -8.88 2.86
CA GLN A 186 15.01 -10.18 2.89
C GLN A 186 14.10 -11.34 2.43
N TYR A 187 12.82 -11.34 2.81
CA TYR A 187 11.87 -12.35 2.34
C TYR A 187 11.65 -12.27 0.83
N GLN A 188 11.58 -11.06 0.28
CA GLN A 188 11.38 -10.82 -1.15
C GLN A 188 12.59 -11.29 -2.00
N GLN A 189 13.78 -11.33 -1.40
CA GLN A 189 14.99 -11.93 -1.99
C GLN A 189 14.99 -13.47 -1.99
N LEU A 190 14.20 -14.09 -1.11
CA LEU A 190 14.15 -15.54 -0.91
C LEU A 190 13.05 -16.24 -1.74
N GLN A 191 12.25 -15.51 -2.52
CA GLN A 191 11.28 -16.10 -3.46
C GLN A 191 11.72 -15.97 -4.93
N PRO A 192 12.68 -16.78 -5.42
CA PRO A 192 12.88 -16.93 -6.86
C PRO A 192 11.79 -17.84 -7.45
N ILE A 193 10.92 -17.25 -8.28
CA ILE A 193 10.19 -17.85 -9.41
C ILE A 193 9.58 -19.26 -9.18
N GLU A 194 8.34 -19.32 -8.70
CA GLU A 194 7.44 -20.45 -8.96
C GLU A 194 6.40 -20.06 -10.03
N THR A 195 6.87 -19.59 -11.18
CA THR A 195 6.06 -19.40 -12.38
C THR A 195 6.73 -20.10 -13.56
N ASN A 196 6.61 -21.43 -13.61
CA ASN A 196 6.56 -22.27 -14.81
C ASN A 196 6.61 -23.75 -14.43
N ARG A 197 5.52 -24.25 -13.87
CA ARG A 197 5.16 -25.66 -13.98
C ARG A 197 3.64 -25.72 -14.03
N PHE A 198 3.07 -25.58 -15.22
CA PHE A 198 1.90 -26.32 -15.75
C PHE A 198 1.78 -26.02 -17.24
#